data_AF-E9RJF5-F1
#
_entry.id   AF-E9RJF5-F1
#
_cell.length_a   1.000
_cell.length_b   1.000
_cell.length_c   1.000
_cell.angle_alpha   90.00
_cell.angle_beta   90.00
_cell.angle_gamma   90.00
#
_symmetry.space_group_name_H-M   'P 1'
#
loop_
_entity.id
_entity.type
_entity.pdbx_description
1 polymer ?
#
loop_
_entity_poly.entity_id
_entity_poly.type
_entity_poly.pdbx_seq_one_letter_code
_entity_poly.pdbx_strand_id
1 'polypeptide(L)'
;MLQFPRIPSVGELEYLKENDEMILYESFTMINPQTRNTFPDSDEPYYTSLEMQLRHLLYKYDKGWISSERQVMLSSDECISAVHFIFDNEKRVIGINVFQRSSNLFNLEDDVQFFNYFIDKYLKGHKKIKLTYFVSQPHIFKNKNKKIED
;
A
#
# COMPACT_ATOMS: atom_id res chain seq x y z
N MET A 1 -18.52 0.44 -3.51
CA MET A 1 -17.15 0.54 -2.97
C MET A 1 -16.69 1.98 -3.10
N LEU A 2 -16.44 2.64 -1.97
CA LEU A 2 -16.02 4.05 -1.93
C LEU A 2 -14.61 4.20 -2.52
N GLN A 3 -14.40 5.29 -3.25
CA GLN A 3 -13.11 5.65 -3.83
C GLN A 3 -12.66 7.01 -3.31
N PHE A 4 -11.43 7.08 -2.80
CA PHE A 4 -10.86 8.30 -2.23
C PHE A 4 -9.58 8.72 -2.96
N PRO A 5 -9.37 10.01 -3.28
CA PRO A 5 -8.11 10.50 -3.83
C PRO A 5 -7.03 10.74 -2.74
N ARG A 6 -7.35 10.42 -1.48
CA ARG A 6 -6.53 10.65 -0.28
C ARG A 6 -6.85 9.59 0.77
N ILE A 7 -6.13 9.63 1.88
CA ILE A 7 -6.48 8.86 3.08
C ILE A 7 -7.81 9.43 3.64
N PRO A 8 -8.87 8.60 3.76
CA PRO A 8 -10.14 9.04 4.33
C PRO A 8 -10.00 9.24 5.84
N SER A 9 -10.71 10.23 6.38
CA SER A 9 -10.89 10.35 7.82
C SER A 9 -11.97 9.37 8.29
N VAL A 10 -11.95 9.05 9.58
CA VAL A 10 -12.87 8.08 10.20
C VAL A 10 -14.34 8.43 9.97
N GLY A 11 -14.69 9.73 10.04
CA GLY A 11 -16.07 10.19 9.82
C GLY A 11 -16.57 10.08 8.38
N GLU A 12 -15.70 9.75 7.43
CA GLU A 12 -16.04 9.53 6.02
C GLU A 12 -16.25 8.06 5.69
N LEU A 13 -15.93 7.16 6.61
CA LEU A 13 -16.04 5.73 6.43
C LEU A 13 -17.34 5.21 7.02
N GLU A 14 -18.02 4.36 6.26
CA GLU A 14 -19.22 3.69 6.74
C GLU A 14 -18.85 2.67 7.82
N TYR A 15 -19.49 2.79 8.98
CA TYR A 15 -19.36 1.86 10.08
C TYR A 15 -19.92 0.49 9.67
N LEU A 16 -19.16 -0.57 9.92
CA LEU A 16 -19.60 -1.94 9.65
C LEU A 16 -20.06 -2.66 10.92
N LYS A 17 -19.16 -2.75 11.91
CA LYS A 17 -19.43 -3.40 13.21
C LYS A 17 -18.37 -3.01 14.24
N GLU A 18 -18.64 -3.36 15.49
CA GLU A 18 -17.74 -3.14 16.61
C GLU A 18 -17.72 -4.39 17.48
N ASN A 19 -16.55 -4.70 18.06
CA ASN A 19 -16.39 -5.72 19.08
C ASN A 19 -15.59 -5.14 20.27
N ASP A 20 -15.22 -5.96 21.24
CA ASP A 20 -14.51 -5.50 22.44
C ASP A 20 -13.13 -4.88 22.14
N GLU A 21 -12.51 -5.21 21.01
CA GLU A 21 -11.16 -4.78 20.66
C GLU A 21 -11.13 -3.59 19.71
N MET A 22 -12.05 -3.54 18.74
CA MET A 22 -11.95 -2.65 17.58
C MET A 22 -13.31 -2.24 17.01
N ILE A 23 -13.27 -1.12 16.29
CA ILE A 23 -14.34 -0.64 15.40
C ILE A 23 -13.91 -0.93 13.96
N LEU A 24 -14.74 -1.63 13.21
CA LEU A 24 -14.53 -2.00 11.81
C LEU A 24 -15.37 -1.13 10.89
N TYR A 25 -14.78 -0.74 9.77
CA TYR A 25 -15.40 0.08 8.74
C TYR A 25 -15.51 -0.70 7.42
N GLU A 26 -16.33 -0.20 6.50
CA GLU A 26 -16.41 -0.75 5.15
C GLU A 26 -15.08 -0.61 4.39
N SER A 27 -14.81 -1.58 3.51
CA SER A 27 -13.66 -1.56 2.62
C SER A 27 -13.69 -0.37 1.66
N PHE A 28 -12.53 0.18 1.33
CA PHE A 28 -12.42 1.28 0.39
C PHE A 28 -11.20 1.15 -0.52
N THR A 29 -11.23 1.91 -1.62
CA THR A 29 -10.08 2.06 -2.52
C THR A 29 -9.58 3.50 -2.48
N MET A 30 -8.27 3.69 -2.41
CA MET A 30 -7.64 4.98 -2.67
C MET A 30 -7.02 5.00 -4.07
N ILE A 31 -7.14 6.13 -4.77
CA ILE A 31 -6.58 6.35 -6.10
C ILE A 31 -5.59 7.51 -6.04
N ASN A 32 -4.32 7.23 -6.29
CA ASN A 32 -3.20 8.15 -6.19
C ASN A 32 -3.16 8.94 -4.87
N PRO A 33 -3.35 8.32 -3.69
CA PRO A 33 -3.26 9.04 -2.43
C PRO A 33 -1.86 9.65 -2.28
N GLN A 34 -1.80 10.91 -1.86
CA GLN A 34 -0.54 11.66 -1.73
C GLN A 34 -0.17 11.81 -0.25
N THR A 35 1.10 11.60 0.06
CA THR A 35 1.74 11.76 1.38
C THR A 35 3.15 12.31 1.17
N ARG A 36 3.97 12.34 2.23
CA ARG A 36 5.41 12.60 2.09
C ARG A 36 6.06 11.53 1.17
N ASN A 37 7.15 11.90 0.51
CA ASN A 37 7.98 11.01 -0.31
C ASN A 37 9.26 10.58 0.42
N THR A 38 9.22 10.56 1.75
CA THR A 38 10.30 10.10 2.62
C THR A 38 10.01 8.68 3.08
N PHE A 39 11.06 7.92 3.42
CA PHE A 39 10.87 6.61 4.05
C PHE A 39 10.01 6.78 5.32
N PRO A 40 9.07 5.85 5.64
CA PRO A 40 8.26 5.96 6.84
C PRO A 40 9.12 6.01 8.11
N ASP A 41 8.69 6.80 9.09
CA ASP A 41 9.42 6.99 10.35
C ASP A 41 9.12 5.84 11.36
N SER A 42 8.06 5.06 11.12
CA SER A 42 7.66 3.91 11.95
C SER A 42 8.07 2.59 11.29
N ASP A 43 8.21 1.53 12.11
CA ASP A 43 8.41 0.14 11.67
C ASP A 43 9.44 0.00 10.51
N GLU A 44 10.62 0.59 10.72
CA GLU A 44 11.72 0.57 9.74
C GLU A 44 12.06 -0.86 9.25
N PRO A 45 12.11 -1.90 10.12
CA PRO A 45 12.39 -3.25 9.67
C PRO A 45 11.36 -3.78 8.66
N TYR A 46 10.07 -3.55 8.90
CA TYR A 46 9.00 -3.96 7.99
C TYR A 46 9.13 -3.29 6.63
N TYR A 47 9.23 -1.96 6.59
CA TYR A 47 9.30 -1.24 5.33
C TYR A 47 10.62 -1.50 4.58
N THR A 48 11.71 -1.76 5.29
CA THR A 48 12.99 -2.15 4.67
C THR A 48 12.87 -3.50 4.00
N SER A 49 12.27 -4.47 4.68
CA SER A 49 11.99 -5.80 4.12
C SER A 49 11.10 -5.69 2.87
N LEU A 50 10.02 -4.91 2.95
CA LEU A 50 9.10 -4.69 1.83
C LEU A 50 9.82 -4.02 0.64
N GLU A 51 10.65 -3.00 0.87
CA GLU A 51 11.45 -2.34 -0.16
C GLU A 51 12.34 -3.36 -0.90
N MET A 52 13.06 -4.20 -0.16
CA MET A 52 13.95 -5.22 -0.74
C MET A 52 13.17 -6.23 -1.57
N GLN A 53 12.02 -6.70 -1.08
CA GLN A 53 11.16 -7.66 -1.79
C GLN A 53 10.62 -7.08 -3.11
N LEU A 54 10.11 -5.85 -3.09
CA LEU A 54 9.58 -5.19 -4.28
C LEU A 54 10.68 -4.91 -5.31
N ARG A 55 11.86 -4.46 -4.87
CA ARG A 55 13.00 -4.25 -5.77
C ARG A 55 13.48 -5.55 -6.39
N HIS A 56 13.59 -6.62 -5.61
CA HIS A 56 13.98 -7.92 -6.12
C HIS A 56 12.95 -8.42 -7.14
N LEU A 57 11.66 -8.26 -6.89
CA LEU A 57 10.61 -8.63 -7.83
C LEU A 57 10.75 -7.91 -9.19
N LEU A 58 10.97 -6.59 -9.17
CA LEU A 58 11.23 -5.81 -10.39
C LEU A 58 12.53 -6.27 -11.09
N TYR A 59 13.58 -6.57 -10.32
CA TYR A 59 14.83 -7.11 -10.86
C TYR A 59 14.63 -8.47 -11.56
N LYS A 60 13.82 -9.37 -10.99
CA LYS A 60 13.52 -10.67 -11.62
C LYS A 60 12.83 -10.48 -12.98
N TYR A 61 11.93 -9.51 -13.09
CA TYR A 61 11.26 -9.19 -14.35
C TYR A 61 12.22 -8.57 -15.37
N ASP A 62 13.09 -7.64 -14.95
CA ASP A 62 14.15 -7.05 -15.79
C ASP A 62 15.09 -8.12 -16.36
N LYS A 63 15.48 -9.10 -15.53
CA LYS A 63 16.32 -10.24 -15.96
C LYS A 63 15.59 -11.31 -16.75
N GLY A 64 14.29 -11.16 -16.98
CA GLY A 64 13.47 -12.13 -17.72
C GLY A 64 13.26 -13.45 -16.98
N TRP A 65 13.49 -13.50 -15.67
CA TRP A 65 13.16 -14.68 -14.86
C TRP A 65 11.65 -14.82 -14.68
N ILE A 66 10.94 -13.69 -14.71
CA ILE A 66 9.49 -13.62 -14.85
C ILE A 66 9.20 -13.24 -16.30
N SER A 67 8.55 -14.12 -17.04
CA SER A 67 8.26 -13.92 -18.46
C SER A 67 6.97 -13.14 -18.71
N SER A 68 6.02 -13.19 -17.78
CA SER A 68 4.73 -12.50 -17.87
C SER A 68 4.63 -11.35 -16.89
N GLU A 69 4.26 -10.17 -17.39
CA GLU A 69 3.97 -8.99 -16.54
C GLU A 69 2.91 -9.28 -15.46
N ARG A 70 1.94 -10.18 -15.75
CA ARG A 70 0.86 -10.58 -14.83
C ARG A 70 1.35 -11.34 -13.61
N GLN A 71 2.58 -11.84 -13.65
CA GLN A 71 3.21 -12.58 -12.56
C GLN A 71 4.14 -11.70 -11.72
N VAL A 72 4.29 -10.41 -12.05
CA VAL A 72 5.11 -9.47 -11.29
C VAL A 72 4.30 -8.96 -10.09
N MET A 73 4.02 -9.90 -9.18
CA MET A 73 3.17 -9.72 -8.02
C MET A 73 3.85 -10.26 -6.76
N LEU A 74 3.88 -9.44 -5.71
CA LEU A 74 4.20 -9.86 -4.36
C LEU A 74 2.91 -10.38 -3.71
N SER A 75 3.05 -11.48 -2.96
CA SER A 75 2.03 -12.01 -2.05
C SER A 75 2.68 -12.28 -0.70
N SER A 76 2.02 -11.89 0.38
CA SER A 76 2.52 -11.99 1.75
C SER A 76 1.38 -12.22 2.74
N ASP A 77 1.70 -12.80 3.90
CA ASP A 77 0.84 -12.89 5.08
C ASP A 77 0.84 -11.62 5.92
N GLU A 78 1.58 -10.58 5.55
CA GLU A 78 1.58 -9.27 6.23
C GLU A 78 0.28 -8.47 5.99
N CYS A 79 0.14 -7.31 6.64
CA CYS A 79 -0.99 -6.41 6.43
C CYS A 79 -1.09 -5.99 4.95
N ILE A 80 0.02 -5.57 4.34
CA ILE A 80 0.13 -5.39 2.89
C ILE A 80 0.32 -6.78 2.25
N SER A 81 -0.81 -7.42 1.99
CA SER A 81 -0.86 -8.81 1.55
C SER A 81 -0.53 -9.01 0.07
N ALA A 82 -0.74 -8.01 -0.79
CA ALA A 82 -0.30 -8.11 -2.18
C ALA A 82 0.04 -6.77 -2.83
N VAL A 83 1.03 -6.81 -3.73
CA VAL A 83 1.44 -5.68 -4.58
C VAL A 83 1.63 -6.18 -6.00
N HIS A 84 0.94 -5.58 -6.96
CA HIS A 84 1.01 -5.95 -8.37
C HIS A 84 1.43 -4.75 -9.22
N PHE A 85 2.51 -4.92 -9.98
CA PHE A 85 3.03 -3.90 -10.89
C PHE A 85 2.36 -4.00 -12.27
N ILE A 86 1.97 -2.86 -12.84
CA ILE A 86 1.43 -2.75 -14.19
C ILE A 86 2.48 -2.12 -15.08
N PHE A 87 2.69 -2.69 -16.26
CA PHE A 87 3.71 -2.25 -17.20
C PHE A 87 3.10 -1.68 -18.49
N ASP A 88 3.85 -0.82 -19.17
CA ASP A 88 3.58 -0.47 -20.57
C ASP A 88 4.30 -1.42 -21.54
N ASN A 89 4.11 -1.19 -22.84
CA ASN A 89 4.74 -1.97 -23.90
C ASN A 89 6.28 -1.88 -23.90
N GLU A 90 6.87 -0.88 -23.22
CA GLU A 90 8.31 -0.70 -23.07
C GLU A 90 8.82 -1.30 -21.75
N LYS A 91 8.01 -2.14 -21.08
CA LYS A 91 8.29 -2.75 -19.77
C LYS A 91 8.57 -1.74 -18.65
N ARG A 92 8.06 -0.51 -18.77
CA ARG A 92 8.13 0.47 -17.70
C ARG A 92 6.91 0.34 -16.80
N VAL A 93 7.11 0.46 -15.50
CA VAL A 93 5.98 0.51 -14.55
C VAL A 93 5.14 1.75 -14.87
N ILE A 94 3.83 1.58 -15.00
CA ILE A 94 2.84 2.65 -15.18
C ILE A 94 1.80 2.67 -14.05
N GLY A 95 1.75 1.62 -13.24
CA GLY A 95 0.86 1.56 -12.10
C GLY A 95 1.27 0.51 -11.09
N ILE A 96 0.75 0.66 -9.88
CA ILE A 96 0.90 -0.25 -8.76
C ILE A 96 -0.48 -0.46 -8.15
N ASN A 97 -0.92 -1.71 -8.06
CA ASN A 97 -2.10 -2.08 -7.29
C ASN A 97 -1.64 -2.69 -5.97
N VAL A 98 -2.15 -2.16 -4.86
CA VAL A 98 -1.87 -2.63 -3.52
C VAL A 98 -3.16 -3.18 -2.92
N PHE A 99 -3.08 -4.36 -2.32
CA PHE A 99 -4.16 -4.97 -1.56
C PHE A 99 -3.70 -5.17 -0.12
N GLN A 100 -4.29 -4.41 0.79
CA GLN A 100 -4.07 -4.50 2.22
C GLN A 100 -5.26 -5.21 2.87
N ARG A 101 -5.01 -6.43 3.39
CA ARG A 101 -6.07 -7.27 3.98
C ARG A 101 -6.66 -6.66 5.26
N SER A 102 -5.86 -5.89 6.00
CA SER A 102 -6.27 -5.23 7.24
C SER A 102 -5.41 -4.00 7.48
N SER A 103 -6.02 -2.91 7.98
CA SER A 103 -5.31 -1.67 8.27
C SER A 103 -5.86 -1.01 9.52
N ASN A 104 -4.98 -0.74 10.49
CA ASN A 104 -5.28 0.25 11.51
C ASN A 104 -5.23 1.63 10.85
N LEU A 105 -6.35 2.36 10.86
CA LEU A 105 -6.45 3.64 10.17
C LEU A 105 -5.43 4.68 10.65
N PHE A 106 -4.90 4.55 11.87
CA PHE A 106 -3.82 5.42 12.36
C PHE A 106 -2.44 5.14 11.75
N ASN A 107 -2.22 3.96 11.17
CA ASN A 107 -0.96 3.57 10.55
C ASN A 107 -1.00 3.68 9.02
N LEU A 108 -2.19 3.80 8.42
CA LEU A 108 -2.39 3.82 6.97
C LEU A 108 -1.59 4.92 6.25
N GLU A 109 -1.30 6.03 6.93
CA GLU A 109 -0.45 7.09 6.35
C GLU A 109 0.97 6.61 6.06
N ASP A 110 1.57 5.80 6.94
CA ASP A 110 2.91 5.29 6.73
C ASP A 110 2.95 4.25 5.61
N ASP A 111 1.92 3.39 5.55
CA ASP A 111 1.75 2.42 4.48
C ASP A 111 1.67 3.11 3.11
N VAL A 112 0.91 4.21 3.01
CA VAL A 112 0.81 5.00 1.77
C VAL A 112 2.09 5.79 1.50
N GLN A 113 2.72 6.35 2.54
CA GLN A 113 4.01 7.05 2.48
C GLN A 113 5.11 6.15 1.91
N PHE A 114 5.16 4.89 2.32
CA PHE A 114 6.08 3.92 1.77
C PHE A 114 5.98 3.81 0.24
N PHE A 115 4.78 3.68 -0.32
CA PHE A 115 4.62 3.57 -1.77
C PHE A 115 4.93 4.87 -2.51
N ASN A 116 4.56 6.03 -1.95
CA ASN A 116 4.94 7.32 -2.52
C ASN A 116 6.47 7.49 -2.54
N TYR A 117 7.16 7.12 -1.47
CA TYR A 117 8.62 7.04 -1.40
C TYR A 117 9.19 6.05 -2.43
N PHE A 118 8.65 4.84 -2.52
CA PHE A 118 9.14 3.80 -3.43
C PHE A 118 9.03 4.26 -4.90
N ILE A 119 7.89 4.84 -5.27
CA ILE A 119 7.65 5.42 -6.60
C ILE A 119 8.66 6.54 -6.84
N ASP A 120 8.85 7.44 -5.88
CA ASP A 120 9.80 8.54 -5.95
C ASP A 120 11.22 8.04 -6.23
N LYS A 121 11.72 7.15 -5.38
CA LYS A 121 13.11 6.71 -5.36
C LYS A 121 13.46 5.79 -6.54
N TYR A 122 12.56 4.88 -6.94
CA TYR A 122 12.89 3.80 -7.86
C TYR A 122 12.22 3.88 -9.23
N LEU A 123 11.09 4.58 -9.33
CA LEU A 123 10.27 4.58 -10.53
C LEU A 123 10.16 5.95 -11.20
N LYS A 124 10.74 7.01 -10.60
CA LYS A 124 10.81 8.32 -11.24
C LYS A 124 11.67 8.24 -12.51
N GLY A 125 11.06 8.65 -13.63
CA GLY A 125 11.76 8.74 -14.92
C GLY A 125 10.82 8.97 -16.10
N HIS A 126 9.64 8.36 -16.12
CA HIS A 126 8.70 8.46 -17.25
C HIS A 126 7.24 8.31 -16.80
N LYS A 127 6.39 9.32 -17.13
CA LYS A 127 4.95 9.40 -16.82
C LYS A 127 4.58 9.30 -15.32
N LYS A 128 3.36 9.70 -14.98
CA LYS A 128 2.82 9.61 -13.62
C LYS A 128 2.41 8.16 -13.35
N ILE A 129 3.06 7.49 -12.39
CA ILE A 129 2.69 6.14 -11.94
C ILE A 129 1.34 6.21 -11.22
N LYS A 130 0.39 5.34 -11.60
CA LYS A 130 -0.91 5.23 -10.94
C LYS A 130 -0.82 4.30 -9.72
N LEU A 131 -1.00 4.83 -8.52
CA LEU A 131 -1.14 4.03 -7.30
C LEU A 131 -2.62 3.75 -7.02
N THR A 132 -3.04 2.49 -7.00
CA THR A 132 -4.37 2.06 -6.58
C THR A 132 -4.21 1.23 -5.32
N TYR A 133 -4.88 1.62 -4.24
CA TYR A 133 -4.67 1.02 -2.92
C TYR A 133 -6.00 0.57 -2.34
N PHE A 134 -6.24 -0.74 -2.25
CA PHE A 134 -7.45 -1.30 -1.67
C PHE A 134 -7.20 -1.72 -0.22
N VAL A 135 -8.08 -1.29 0.68
CA VAL A 135 -8.07 -1.66 2.10
C VAL A 135 -9.32 -2.50 2.39
N SER A 136 -9.12 -3.78 2.73
CA SER A 136 -10.21 -4.74 2.90
C SER A 136 -10.88 -4.66 4.28
N GLN A 137 -10.10 -4.53 5.35
CA GLN A 137 -10.59 -4.46 6.74
C GLN A 137 -10.00 -3.25 7.46
N PRO A 138 -10.47 -2.04 7.13
CA PRO A 138 -10.10 -0.85 7.87
C PRO A 138 -10.69 -0.90 9.28
N HIS A 139 -9.87 -0.61 10.29
CA HIS A 139 -10.28 -0.64 11.69
C HIS A 139 -9.55 0.38 12.55
N ILE A 140 -10.11 0.62 13.74
CA ILE A 140 -9.45 1.33 14.84
C ILE A 140 -9.57 0.49 16.11
N PHE A 141 -8.46 0.32 16.82
CA PHE A 141 -8.46 -0.31 18.14
C PHE A 141 -8.98 0.65 19.20
N LYS A 142 -9.92 0.21 20.05
CA LYS A 142 -10.53 1.03 21.11
C LYS A 142 -9.54 1.53 22.16
N ASN A 143 -8.49 0.75 22.41
CA ASN A 143 -7.48 1.04 23.45
C ASN A 143 -6.20 1.69 22.89
N LYS A 144 -6.11 1.89 21.56
CA LYS A 144 -4.96 2.54 20.93
C LYS A 144 -5.41 3.80 20.22
N ASN A 145 -5.51 4.89 20.97
CA ASN A 145 -5.75 6.24 20.43
C ASN A 145 -4.50 6.86 19.78
N LYS A 146 -3.41 6.10 19.63
CA LYS A 146 -2.13 6.56 19.07
C LYS A 146 -1.61 5.56 18.05
N LYS A 147 -0.85 6.10 17.10
CA LYS A 147 0.01 5.36 16.17
C LYS A 147 0.84 4.34 16.97
N ILE A 148 0.95 3.11 16.47
CA ILE A 148 1.79 2.11 17.13
C ILE A 148 3.24 2.54 16.86
N GLU A 149 3.89 3.07 17.89
CA GLU A 149 5.34 3.27 17.95
C GLU A 149 5.90 2.02 18.65
N ASP A 150 6.85 1.34 18.02
CA ASP A 150 7.60 0.24 18.64
C ASP A 150 8.53 0.73 19.75
#